data_AF-A0A2W0ELD9-F1
#
_entry.id   AF-A0A2W0ELD9-F1
#
_cell.length_a   1.000
_cell.length_b   1.000
_cell.length_c   1.000
_cell.angle_alpha   90.00
_cell.angle_beta   90.00
_cell.angle_gamma   90.00
#
_symmetry.space_group_name_H-M   'P 1'
#
loop_
_entity.id
_entity.type
_entity.pdbx_description
1 polymer ?
#
loop_
_entity_poly.entity_id
_entity_poly.type
_entity_poly.pdbx_seq_one_letter_code
_entity_poly.pdbx_strand_id
1 'polypeptide(L)' 'ARQLEEGRLCEVLKAVPPPGMPMTALYPPHRQLSRRVRVFVDWLVELCAQPGNDFYRKDSAG' A
#
# COMPACT_ATOMS: atom_id res chain seq x y z
N ALA A 1 0.65 -15.97 3.54
CA ALA A 1 -0.58 -16.60 4.07
C ALA A 1 -0.35 -18.03 4.59
N ARG A 2 0.42 -18.89 3.92
CA ARG A 2 0.59 -20.32 4.28
C ARG A 2 0.79 -20.64 5.77
N GLN A 3 1.62 -19.90 6.50
CA GLN A 3 1.83 -20.16 7.94
C GLN A 3 0.63 -19.77 8.83
N LEU A 4 -0.17 -18.78 8.41
CA LEU A 4 -1.45 -18.42 9.06
C LEU A 4 -2.51 -19.49 8.77
N GLU A 5 -2.58 -19.95 7.51
CA GLU A 5 -3.50 -21.01 7.06
C GLU A 5 -3.22 -22.35 7.75
N GLU A 6 -1.94 -22.69 7.93
CA GLU A 6 -1.49 -23.89 8.65
C GLU A 6 -1.62 -23.74 10.19
N GLY A 7 -2.16 -22.63 10.69
CA GLY A 7 -2.35 -22.37 12.12
C GLY A 7 -1.06 -22.20 12.94
N ARG A 8 0.10 -22.13 12.27
CA ARG A 8 1.40 -21.90 12.92
C ARG A 8 1.59 -20.46 13.36
N LEU A 9 0.88 -19.53 12.73
CA LEU A 9 0.79 -18.14 13.13
C LEU A 9 -0.67 -17.83 13.45
N CYS A 10 -0.89 -17.09 14.55
CA CYS A 10 -2.20 -16.60 14.96
C CYS A 10 -2.13 -15.08 15.14
N GLU A 11 -3.13 -14.37 14.65
CA GLU A 11 -3.26 -12.92 14.79
C GLU A 11 -3.79 -12.57 16.18
N VAL A 12 -3.02 -11.79 16.95
CA VAL A 12 -3.26 -11.55 18.39
C VAL A 12 -3.94 -10.22 18.73
N LEU A 13 -4.21 -9.33 17.76
CA LEU A 13 -4.77 -7.98 17.99
C LEU A 13 -5.85 -7.59 16.98
N LYS A 14 -6.75 -8.52 16.63
CA LYS A 14 -7.83 -8.29 15.64
C LYS A 14 -8.71 -7.07 15.90
N ALA A 15 -8.88 -6.70 17.17
CA ALA A 15 -9.72 -5.57 17.59
C ALA A 15 -8.99 -4.22 17.58
N VAL A 16 -7.66 -4.22 17.41
CA VAL A 16 -6.82 -3.01 17.45
C VAL A 16 -5.95 -3.02 16.19
N PRO A 17 -6.48 -2.59 15.04
CA PRO A 17 -5.70 -2.55 13.81
C PRO A 17 -4.52 -1.57 13.97
N PRO A 18 -3.38 -1.85 13.33
CA PRO A 18 -2.28 -0.90 13.30
C PRO A 18 -2.73 0.41 12.62
N PRO A 19 -2.12 1.56 12.97
CA PRO A 19 -2.38 2.78 12.25
C PRO A 19 -2.02 2.58 10.77
N GLY A 20 -2.86 3.10 9.87
CA GLY A 20 -2.61 2.99 8.44
C GLY A 20 -1.20 3.48 8.09
N MET A 21 -0.52 2.73 7.24
CA MET A 21 0.86 3.05 6.86
C MET A 21 0.86 3.87 5.56
N PRO A 22 1.36 5.12 5.58
CA PRO A 22 1.35 5.96 4.40
C PRO A 22 2.34 5.44 3.34
N MET A 23 1.88 5.28 2.11
CA MET A 23 2.72 4.95 0.94
C MET A 23 2.95 6.20 0.08
N THR A 24 4.21 6.41 -0.30
CA THR A 24 4.65 7.50 -1.19
C THR A 24 5.43 6.92 -2.37
N ALA A 25 5.04 7.29 -3.59
CA ALA A 25 5.78 6.95 -4.80
C ALA A 25 6.85 8.01 -5.07
N LEU A 26 8.14 7.65 -4.99
CA LEU A 26 9.27 8.54 -5.25
C LEU A 26 9.73 8.44 -6.71
N TYR A 27 9.86 9.58 -7.39
CA TYR A 27 10.40 9.68 -8.74
C TYR A 27 11.15 11.00 -8.93
N PRO A 28 12.12 11.09 -9.86
CA PRO A 28 12.88 12.31 -10.09
C PRO A 28 11.98 13.48 -10.51
N PRO A 29 12.13 14.68 -9.91
CA PRO A 29 11.25 15.82 -10.13
C PRO A 29 11.34 16.41 -11.56
N HIS A 30 12.42 16.14 -12.29
CA HIS A 30 12.73 16.76 -13.59
C HIS A 30 12.54 15.82 -14.79
N ARG A 31 11.84 14.70 -14.62
CA ARG A 31 11.38 13.90 -15.75
C ARG A 31 9.88 14.11 -15.87
N GLN A 32 9.42 14.59 -17.03
CA GLN A 32 8.01 14.44 -17.42
C GLN A 32 7.64 12.98 -17.14
N LEU A 33 6.82 12.79 -16.10
CA LEU A 33 6.36 11.49 -15.67
C LEU A 33 5.71 10.84 -16.88
N SER A 34 6.35 9.79 -17.40
CA SER A 34 5.81 9.12 -18.57
C SER A 34 4.41 8.61 -18.24
N ARG A 35 3.50 8.66 -19.21
CA ARG A 35 2.12 8.17 -19.04
C ARG A 35 2.10 6.75 -18.45
N ARG A 36 3.08 5.91 -18.83
CA ARG A 36 3.24 4.55 -18.33
C ARG A 36 3.56 4.48 -16.83
N VAL A 37 4.39 5.39 -16.31
CA VAL A 37 4.69 5.44 -14.87
C VAL A 37 3.48 5.93 -14.07
N ARG A 38 2.72 6.90 -14.59
CA ARG A 38 1.46 7.34 -13.93
C ARG A 38 0.47 6.18 -13.81
N VAL A 39 0.15 5.52 -14.93
CA VAL A 39 -0.77 4.38 -14.94
C VAL A 39 -0.28 3.24 -14.04
N PHE A 40 1.03 3.00 -13.98
CA PHE A 40 1.60 2.02 -13.06
C PHE A 40 1.41 2.39 -11.58
N VAL A 41 1.63 3.66 -11.22
CA VAL A 41 1.40 4.16 -9.85
C VAL A 41 -0.09 4.12 -9.50
N ASP A 42 -0.97 4.49 -10.42
CA ASP A 42 -2.42 4.46 -10.19
C ASP A 42 -2.91 3.02 -9.97
N TRP A 43 -2.44 2.07 -10.77
CA TRP A 43 -2.70 0.64 -10.56
C TRP A 43 -2.16 0.12 -9.22
N LEU A 44 -0.94 0.52 -8.82
CA LEU A 44 -0.38 0.15 -7.52
C LEU A 44 -1.24 0.67 -6.35
N VAL A 45 -1.76 1.89 -6.47
CA VAL A 45 -2.63 2.49 -5.45
C VAL A 45 -3.92 1.69 -5.31
N GLU A 46 -4.54 1.29 -6.43
CA GLU A 46 -5.74 0.43 -6.41
C GLU A 46 -5.47 -0.94 -5.79
N LEU A 47 -4.32 -1.56 -6.10
CA LEU A 47 -3.92 -2.84 -5.53
C LEU A 47 -3.64 -2.74 -4.02
N CYS A 48 -2.99 -1.65 -3.59
CA CYS A 48 -2.68 -1.42 -2.19
C CYS A 48 -3.93 -1.05 -1.35
N ALA A 49 -4.97 -0.48 -1.96
CA ALA A 49 -6.23 -0.15 -1.28
C ALA A 49 -7.17 -1.36 -1.04
N GLN A 50 -6.77 -2.58 -1.42
CA GLN A 50 -7.59 -3.77 -1.23
C GLN A 50 -7.77 -4.12 0.26
N PRO A 51 -8.97 -4.59 0.67
CA PRO A 51 -9.25 -4.98 2.06
C PRO A 51 -8.28 -6.08 2.51
N GLY A 52 -7.55 -5.82 3.59
CA GLY A 52 -6.46 -6.67 4.10
C GLY A 52 -5.05 -6.08 3.91
N ASN A 53 -4.92 -4.96 3.18
CA ASN A 53 -3.74 -4.12 3.16
C ASN A 53 -3.99 -2.84 3.97
N ASP A 54 -3.23 -2.61 5.04
CA ASP A 54 -3.32 -1.38 5.86
C ASP A 54 -2.59 -0.18 5.21
N PHE A 55 -2.46 -0.19 3.89
CA PHE A 55 -1.69 0.78 3.13
C PHE A 55 -2.61 1.81 2.48
N TYR A 56 -2.34 3.10 2.72
CA TYR A 56 -3.03 4.17 2.02
C TYR A 56 -2.05 5.10 1.33
N ARG A 57 -2.43 5.63 0.16
CA ARG A 57 -1.67 6.69 -0.50
C ARG A 57 -1.75 7.94 0.36
N LYS A 58 -0.60 8.45 0.82
CA LYS A 58 -0.56 9.77 1.44
C LYS A 58 -0.40 10.80 0.33
N ASP A 59 -1.47 11.55 0.06
CA ASP A 59 -1.40 12.64 -0.89
C ASP A 59 -0.32 13.62 -0.43
N SER A 60 0.71 13.79 -1.27
CA SER A 60 1.76 14.79 -1.08
C SER A 60 1.18 16.16 -1.46
N ALA A 61 0.19 16.62 -0.70
CA ALA A 61 -0.30 17.99 -0.74
C ALA A 61 0.38 18.73 0.41
N GLY A 62 1.45 19.45 0.08
CA GLY A 62 2.31 20.22 0.98
C GLY A 62 3.63 20.51 0.32
#